data_AF-A0A3M2D0Q7-F1
#
_entry.id   AF-A0A3M2D0Q7-F1
#
_cell.length_a   1.000
_cell.length_b   1.000
_cell.length_c   1.000
_cell.angle_alpha   90.00
_cell.angle_beta   90.00
_cell.angle_gamma   90.00
#
_symmetry.space_group_name_H-M   'P 1'
#
loop_
_entity.id
_entity.type
_entity.pdbx_description
1 polymer ?
#
loop_
_entity_poly.entity_id
_entity_poly.type
_entity_poly.pdbx_seq_one_letter_code
_entity_poly.pdbx_strand_id
1 'polypeptide(L)'
;MLLAEAAAAQTLPVERFAESPDLKIVTPAGADSFWRMVARLGDINGDGFEEFIVASGFANNSRGRAWVYFGPDATTSAPFIFD
;
A
#
# COMPACT_ATOMS: atom_id res chain seq x y z
N MET A 1 -0.78 -47.16 -15.94
CA MET A 1 -1.53 -46.45 -17.00
C MET A 1 -2.19 -45.26 -16.34
N LEU A 2 -1.78 -44.07 -16.76
CA LEU A 2 -2.07 -42.75 -16.19
C LEU A 2 -3.57 -42.45 -16.25
N LEU A 3 -4.18 -41.99 -15.16
CA LEU A 3 -5.34 -41.10 -15.24
C LEU A 3 -5.00 -39.85 -14.45
N ALA A 4 -5.06 -38.74 -15.18
CA ALA A 4 -4.59 -37.42 -14.84
C ALA A 4 -5.17 -36.92 -13.51
N GLU A 5 -4.28 -36.36 -12.67
CA GLU A 5 -4.71 -35.43 -11.64
C GLU A 5 -5.37 -34.25 -12.35
N ALA A 6 -6.64 -34.01 -12.05
CA ALA A 6 -7.34 -32.82 -12.48
C ALA A 6 -6.55 -31.62 -11.94
N ALA A 7 -5.92 -30.87 -12.85
CA ALA A 7 -5.29 -29.61 -12.53
C ALA A 7 -6.30 -28.77 -11.75
N ALA A 8 -6.00 -28.53 -10.48
CA ALA A 8 -6.69 -27.54 -9.68
C ALA A 8 -6.72 -26.26 -10.50
N ALA A 9 -7.92 -25.76 -10.77
CA ALA A 9 -8.09 -24.43 -11.31
C ALA A 9 -7.37 -23.48 -10.35
N GLN A 10 -6.14 -23.09 -10.68
CA GLN A 10 -5.49 -21.97 -10.04
C GLN A 10 -6.30 -20.77 -10.48
N THR A 11 -7.27 -20.35 -9.65
CA THR A 11 -7.70 -18.97 -9.65
C THR A 11 -6.42 -18.16 -9.54
N LEU A 12 -6.00 -17.52 -10.64
CA LEU A 12 -4.92 -16.54 -10.59
C LEU A 12 -5.27 -15.63 -9.41
N PRO A 13 -4.40 -15.54 -8.38
CA PRO A 13 -4.68 -14.64 -7.28
C PRO A 13 -4.95 -13.28 -7.91
N VAL A 14 -6.13 -12.71 -7.66
CA VAL A 14 -6.35 -11.30 -7.98
C VAL A 14 -5.31 -10.55 -7.16
N GLU A 15 -4.30 -10.03 -7.85
CA GLU A 15 -3.23 -9.23 -7.26
C GLU A 15 -3.87 -8.15 -6.38
N ARG A 16 -3.80 -8.35 -5.06
CA ARG A 16 -4.55 -7.56 -4.08
C ARG A 16 -3.59 -6.76 -3.22
N PHE A 17 -3.90 -5.48 -3.05
CA PHE A 17 -3.22 -4.64 -2.07
C PHE A 17 -3.47 -5.16 -0.64
N ALA A 18 -2.57 -4.83 0.27
CA ALA A 18 -2.71 -5.18 1.67
C ALA A 18 -4.02 -4.59 2.25
N GLU A 19 -4.68 -5.36 3.12
CA GLU A 19 -5.91 -4.92 3.81
C GLU A 19 -5.62 -3.83 4.86
N SER A 20 -4.35 -3.67 5.24
CA SER A 20 -3.83 -2.64 6.13
C SER A 20 -2.71 -1.86 5.46
N PRO A 21 -2.56 -0.56 5.72
CA PRO A 21 -1.50 0.24 5.11
C PRO A 21 -0.12 -0.13 5.65
N ASP A 22 0.87 -0.11 4.77
CA ASP A 22 2.28 -0.41 5.07
C ASP A 22 2.97 0.71 5.83
N LEU A 23 2.60 1.97 5.53
CA LEU A 23 3.10 3.14 6.24
C LEU A 23 1.96 4.06 6.66
N LYS A 24 2.12 4.64 7.86
CA LYS A 24 1.24 5.68 8.38
C LYS A 24 2.03 6.96 8.60
N ILE A 25 1.63 8.01 7.88
CA ILE A 25 2.24 9.34 7.97
C ILE A 25 1.31 10.24 8.79
N VAL A 26 1.87 10.84 9.84
CA VAL A 26 1.16 11.81 10.67
C VAL A 26 1.69 13.19 10.33
N THR A 27 0.77 14.12 10.09
CA THR A 27 1.06 15.54 9.87
C THR A 27 1.78 16.13 11.10
N PRO A 28 2.91 16.85 10.90
CA PRO A 28 3.54 17.61 11.95
C PRO A 28 2.55 18.63 12.56
N ALA A 29 2.70 18.93 13.85
CA ALA A 29 1.90 19.95 14.50
C ALA A 29 2.08 21.31 13.77
N GLY A 30 0.98 21.89 13.28
CA GLY A 30 0.98 23.18 12.58
C GLY A 30 1.16 23.12 11.06
N ALA A 31 1.30 21.93 10.45
CA ALA A 31 1.20 21.77 9.00
C ALA A 31 -0.27 21.79 8.56
N ASP A 32 -0.59 22.58 7.53
CA ASP A 32 -1.92 22.59 6.92
C ASP A 32 -2.29 21.17 6.47
N SER A 33 -3.53 20.78 6.76
CA SER A 33 -3.99 19.40 6.75
C SER A 33 -3.71 18.69 5.42
N PHE A 34 -3.41 17.39 5.51
CA PHE A 34 -3.57 16.50 4.36
C PHE A 34 -4.95 16.73 3.73
N TRP A 35 -5.06 17.09 2.46
CA TRP A 35 -6.37 17.15 1.80
C TRP A 35 -6.92 15.73 1.59
N ARG A 36 -8.21 15.58 1.24
CA ARG A 36 -8.74 14.26 0.85
C ARG A 36 -8.23 13.91 -0.54
N MET A 37 -7.15 13.14 -0.61
CA MET A 37 -6.44 12.86 -1.86
C MET A 37 -6.04 11.39 -1.97
N VAL A 38 -5.97 10.91 -3.20
CA VAL A 38 -5.29 9.67 -3.59
C VAL A 38 -4.28 10.05 -4.66
N ALA A 39 -3.04 9.61 -4.53
CA ALA A 39 -1.99 9.86 -5.52
C ALA A 39 -1.13 8.62 -5.73
N ARG A 40 -0.65 8.43 -6.97
CA ARG A 40 0.36 7.43 -7.30
C ARG A 40 1.73 7.97 -6.84
N LEU A 41 2.51 7.13 -6.17
CA LEU A 41 3.88 7.45 -5.76
C LEU A 41 4.92 6.88 -6.73
N GLY A 42 4.53 5.91 -7.56
CA GLY A 42 5.48 5.08 -8.33
C GLY A 42 6.01 3.94 -7.47
N ASP A 43 6.98 3.19 -7.98
CA ASP A 43 7.70 2.14 -7.25
C ASP A 43 8.81 2.78 -6.39
N ILE A 44 8.47 3.15 -5.16
CA ILE A 44 9.36 3.81 -4.19
C ILE A 44 10.13 2.80 -3.34
N ASN A 45 9.68 1.55 -3.25
CA ASN A 45 10.35 0.51 -2.44
C ASN A 45 11.21 -0.46 -3.29
N GLY A 46 11.14 -0.36 -4.62
CA GLY A 46 11.95 -1.10 -5.59
C GLY A 46 11.48 -2.53 -5.84
N ASP A 47 10.21 -2.86 -5.56
CA ASP A 47 9.69 -4.22 -5.72
C ASP A 47 9.08 -4.50 -7.11
N GLY A 48 9.04 -3.49 -7.97
CA GLY A 48 8.52 -3.57 -9.33
C GLY A 48 7.03 -3.27 -9.44
N PHE A 49 6.35 -2.92 -8.34
CA PHE A 49 4.96 -2.53 -8.31
C PHE A 49 4.81 -1.06 -7.90
N GLU A 50 3.73 -0.41 -8.34
CA GLU A 50 3.50 0.99 -7.97
C GLU A 50 2.81 1.13 -6.61
N GLU A 51 3.35 2.04 -5.80
CA GLU A 51 2.72 2.49 -4.56
C GLU A 51 1.67 3.57 -4.80
N PHE A 52 0.74 3.66 -3.86
CA PHE A 52 -0.15 4.81 -3.75
C PHE A 52 -0.26 5.31 -2.31
N ILE A 53 -0.61 6.59 -2.19
CA ILE A 53 -0.91 7.26 -0.93
C ILE A 53 -2.37 7.67 -0.87
N VAL A 54 -2.99 7.47 0.28
CA VAL A 54 -4.31 7.98 0.63
C VAL A 54 -4.16 8.95 1.78
N ALA A 55 -4.73 10.15 1.67
CA ALA A 55 -4.67 11.15 2.73
C ALA A 55 -6.05 11.68 3.10
N SER A 56 -6.21 12.06 4.37
CA SER A 56 -7.45 12.62 4.92
C SER A 56 -7.15 13.66 5.98
N GLY A 57 -7.62 14.88 5.76
CA GLY A 57 -7.44 16.02 6.67
C GLY A 57 -8.31 15.95 7.91
N PHE A 58 -9.47 15.30 7.78
CA PHE A 58 -10.40 15.12 8.89
C PHE A 58 -10.01 13.95 9.82
N ALA A 59 -8.99 13.17 9.46
CA ALA A 59 -8.50 12.11 10.33
C ALA A 59 -7.93 12.68 11.64
N ASN A 60 -8.11 11.92 12.73
CA ASN A 60 -7.53 12.22 14.04
C ASN A 60 -7.87 13.64 14.56
N ASN A 61 -9.17 13.96 14.67
CA ASN A 61 -9.66 15.28 15.12
C ASN A 61 -9.13 16.44 14.26
N SER A 62 -9.25 16.32 12.94
CA SER A 62 -8.77 17.30 11.96
C SER A 62 -7.26 17.57 11.99
N ARG A 63 -6.48 16.68 12.63
CA ARG A 63 -5.01 16.77 12.60
C ARG A 63 -4.45 16.31 11.28
N GLY A 64 -5.18 15.51 10.51
CA GLY A 64 -4.71 14.93 9.26
C GLY A 64 -3.99 13.60 9.46
N ARG A 65 -4.05 12.74 8.44
CA ARG A 65 -3.26 11.51 8.32
C ARG A 65 -3.14 11.12 6.86
N ALA A 66 -2.02 10.49 6.52
CA ALA A 66 -1.87 9.77 5.27
C ALA A 66 -1.39 8.33 5.49
N TRP A 67 -1.65 7.48 4.52
CA TRP A 67 -1.31 6.07 4.51
C TRP A 67 -0.75 5.71 3.16
N VAL A 68 0.35 4.95 3.14
CA VAL A 68 0.92 4.37 1.93
C VAL A 68 0.56 2.90 1.88
N TYR A 69 0.19 2.44 0.69
CA TYR A 69 -0.06 1.06 0.37
C TYR A 69 0.93 0.63 -0.71
N PHE A 70 1.66 -0.44 -0.43
CA PHE A 70 2.60 -1.06 -1.35
C PHE A 70 1.89 -1.97 -2.32
N GLY A 71 2.50 -2.14 -3.50
CA GLY A 71 1.95 -2.98 -4.55
C GLY A 71 1.67 -4.43 -4.12
N PRO A 72 0.84 -5.15 -4.91
CA PRO A 72 0.65 -6.58 -4.70
C PRO A 72 2.01 -7.28 -4.82
N ASP A 73 2.35 -8.14 -3.87
CA ASP A 73 3.68 -8.78 -3.66
C ASP A 73 4.75 -7.98 -2.90
N ALA A 74 4.35 -6.97 -2.13
CA ALA A 74 5.18 -6.36 -1.09
C ALA A 74 5.55 -7.36 0.04
N THR A 75 6.34 -8.37 -0.28
CA THR A 75 7.13 -9.19 0.66
C THR A 75 8.32 -8.35 1.13
N THR A 76 8.03 -7.19 1.71
CA THR A 76 9.07 -6.21 2.06
C THR A 76 9.82 -6.73 3.29
N SER A 77 11.01 -7.31 3.07
CA SER A 77 11.95 -7.70 4.14
C SER A 77 12.95 -6.60 4.50
N ALA A 78 12.97 -5.50 3.75
CA ALA A 78 13.88 -4.38 3.99
C ALA A 78 13.17 -3.21 4.70
N PRO A 79 13.77 -2.63 5.75
CA PRO A 79 13.24 -1.43 6.38
C PRO A 79 13.34 -0.24 5.41
N PHE A 80 12.21 0.43 5.16
CA PHE A 80 12.16 1.68 4.43
C PHE A 80 12.74 2.82 5.30
N ILE A 81 13.80 3.49 4.84
CA ILE A 81 14.42 4.63 5.51
C ILE A 81 14.13 5.87 4.66
N PHE A 82 13.45 6.86 5.26
CA PHE A 82 13.42 8.23 4.73
C PHE A 82 14.71 8.91 5.19
N ASP A 83 15.57 9.30 4.25
CA ASP A 83 16.67 10.24 4.54
C ASP A 83 16.20 11.70 4.51
#